data_AF-A0A498SQB4-F1
#
_entry.id   AF-A0A498SQB4-F1
#
_cell.length_a   1.000
_cell.length_b   1.000
_cell.length_c   1.000
_cell.angle_alpha   90.00
_cell.angle_beta   90.00
_cell.angle_gamma   90.00
#
_symmetry.space_group_name_H-M   'P 1'
#
loop_
_entity.id
_entity.type
_entity.pdbx_description
1 polymer ?
#
loop_
_entity_poly.entity_id
_entity_poly.type
_entity_poly.pdbx_seq_one_letter_code
_entity_poly.pdbx_strand_id
1 'polypeptide(L)'
;MTEELQCLLDQYPVFEYNERQKLRCTLTGHEIPSCFDQLDHYVKTSKFLRAWKIHQIMKEYGEYFDDIGPHEFGCKITRKVIAKDPDDLLRHINGKKFKKDLEKGLFVSMTLNK
;
A
#
# COMPACT_ATOMS: atom_id res chain seq x y z
N MET A 1 -5.02 -18.34 21.53
CA MET A 1 -5.19 -17.13 20.71
C MET A 1 -6.65 -16.72 20.80
N THR A 2 -6.94 -15.43 20.99
CA THR A 2 -8.32 -14.92 21.07
C THR A 2 -8.94 -14.83 19.67
N GLU A 3 -10.22 -15.19 19.54
CA GLU A 3 -10.95 -15.17 18.26
C GLU A 3 -10.97 -13.77 17.62
N GLU A 4 -11.05 -12.72 18.44
CA GLU A 4 -11.04 -11.32 17.99
C GLU A 4 -9.72 -10.93 17.32
N LEU A 5 -8.59 -11.45 17.82
CA LEU A 5 -7.28 -11.19 17.22
C LEU A 5 -7.20 -11.86 15.84
N GLN A 6 -7.69 -13.10 15.73
CA GLN A 6 -7.70 -13.82 14.46
C GLN A 6 -8.58 -13.11 13.42
N CYS A 7 -9.73 -12.56 13.84
CA CYS A 7 -10.61 -11.76 12.99
C CYS A 7 -9.91 -10.50 12.45
N LEU A 8 -9.16 -9.78 13.29
CA LEU A 8 -8.35 -8.64 12.83
C LEU A 8 -7.25 -9.05 11.83
N LEU A 9 -6.59 -10.18 12.08
CA LEU A 9 -5.55 -10.68 11.17
C LEU A 9 -6.13 -11.12 9.82
N ASP A 10 -7.33 -11.70 9.83
CA ASP A 10 -8.06 -12.06 8.61
C ASP A 10 -8.49 -10.80 7.83
N GLN A 11 -8.96 -9.78 8.54
CA GLN A 11 -9.33 -8.49 7.95
C GLN A 11 -8.11 -7.75 7.34
N TYR A 12 -6.92 -7.92 7.92
CA TYR A 12 -5.69 -7.24 7.51
C TYR A 12 -4.57 -8.27 7.21
N PRO A 13 -4.48 -8.80 5.98
CA PRO A 13 -3.45 -9.76 5.56
C PRO A 13 -2.08 -9.09 5.32
N VAL A 14 -1.69 -8.19 6.22
CA VAL A 14 -0.44 -7.42 6.20
C VAL A 14 0.34 -7.54 7.51
N PHE A 15 -0.16 -8.37 8.42
CA PHE A 15 0.52 -8.70 9.67
C PHE A 15 1.11 -10.09 9.57
N GLU A 16 2.40 -10.20 9.85
CA GLU A 16 3.12 -11.47 9.87
C GLU A 16 3.69 -11.75 11.26
N TYR A 17 3.67 -13.00 11.70
CA TYR A 17 4.29 -13.37 12.97
C TYR A 17 5.81 -13.42 12.81
N ASN A 18 6.53 -12.70 13.67
CA ASN A 18 7.97 -12.76 13.78
C ASN A 18 8.40 -13.93 14.70
N GLU A 19 9.69 -14.28 14.70
CA GLU A 19 10.28 -15.37 15.51
C GLU A 19 10.00 -15.24 17.02
N ARG A 20 9.73 -14.02 17.48
CA ARG A 20 9.39 -13.69 18.88
C ARG A 20 7.89 -13.71 19.17
N GLN A 21 7.08 -14.33 18.32
CA GLN A 21 5.61 -14.33 18.38
C GLN A 21 4.98 -12.91 18.40
N LYS A 22 5.66 -11.92 17.82
CA LYS A 22 5.13 -10.56 17.63
C LYS A 22 4.56 -10.41 16.24
N LEU A 23 3.54 -9.58 16.08
CA LEU A 23 2.96 -9.20 14.80
C LEU A 23 3.78 -8.08 14.17
N ARG A 24 4.41 -8.34 13.04
CA ARG A 24 5.11 -7.36 12.23
C ARG A 24 4.20 -6.88 11.11
N CYS A 25 3.94 -5.58 11.04
CA CYS A 25 3.23 -4.98 9.92
C CYS A 25 4.17 -4.86 8.72
N THR A 26 3.87 -5.53 7.61
CA THR A 26 4.68 -5.48 6.38
C THR A 26 4.67 -4.10 5.73
N LEU A 27 3.61 -3.32 5.97
CA LEU A 27 3.44 -1.99 5.37
C LEU A 27 4.32 -0.92 6.02
N THR A 28 4.48 -0.98 7.34
CA THR A 28 5.21 0.04 8.10
C THR A 28 6.51 -0.49 8.70
N GLY A 29 6.72 -1.80 8.66
CA GLY A 29 7.79 -2.50 9.35
C GLY A 29 7.64 -2.51 10.88
N HIS A 30 6.54 -2.01 11.43
CA HIS A 30 6.35 -1.88 12.87
C HIS A 30 6.02 -3.22 13.53
N GLU A 31 6.66 -3.51 14.66
CA GLU A 31 6.44 -4.72 15.44
C GLU A 31 5.50 -4.44 16.62
N ILE A 32 4.42 -5.20 16.71
CA ILE A 32 3.35 -5.07 17.68
C ILE A 32 3.26 -6.41 18.43
N PRO A 33 3.08 -6.43 19.76
CA PRO A 33 2.80 -7.67 20.47
C PRO A 33 1.52 -8.32 19.93
N SER A 34 1.44 -9.65 19.97
CA SER A 34 0.27 -10.44 19.54
C SER A 34 -0.90 -10.35 20.53
N CYS A 35 -1.30 -9.12 20.86
CA CYS A 35 -2.41 -8.79 21.76
C CYS A 35 -3.46 -8.00 21.00
N PHE A 36 -4.74 -8.35 21.20
CA PHE A 36 -5.87 -7.71 20.51
C PHE A 36 -5.91 -6.20 20.77
N ASP A 37 -5.83 -5.78 22.03
CA ASP A 37 -5.86 -4.36 22.42
C ASP A 37 -4.80 -3.53 21.68
N GLN A 38 -3.56 -4.03 21.63
CA GLN A 38 -2.46 -3.33 20.97
C GLN A 38 -2.62 -3.29 19.45
N LEU A 39 -3.09 -4.39 18.85
CA LEU A 39 -3.34 -4.48 17.42
C LEU A 39 -4.50 -3.58 17.02
N ASP A 40 -5.63 -3.64 17.74
CA ASP A 40 -6.82 -2.80 17.55
C ASP A 40 -6.46 -1.30 17.64
N HIS A 41 -5.72 -0.92 18.67
CA HIS A 41 -5.26 0.45 18.82
C HIS A 41 -4.33 0.86 17.66
N TYR A 42 -3.43 -0.03 17.25
CA TYR A 42 -2.50 0.21 16.15
C TYR A 42 -3.23 0.41 14.80
N VAL A 43 -4.18 -0.46 14.45
CA VAL A 43 -4.93 -0.35 13.19
C VAL A 43 -5.80 0.91 13.12
N LYS A 44 -6.16 1.48 14.28
CA LYS A 44 -6.87 2.77 14.39
C LYS A 44 -5.95 3.99 14.26
N THR A 45 -4.63 3.81 14.30
CA THR A 45 -3.70 4.94 14.17
C THR A 45 -3.64 5.50 12.75
N SER A 46 -3.45 6.82 12.62
CA SER A 46 -3.24 7.48 11.33
C SER A 46 -2.08 6.89 10.54
N LYS A 47 -1.04 6.40 11.22
CA LYS A 47 0.14 5.79 10.59
C LYS A 47 -0.24 4.51 9.85
N PHE A 48 -0.97 3.61 10.50
CA PHE A 48 -1.46 2.39 9.87
C PHE A 48 -2.48 2.70 8.78
N LEU A 49 -3.48 3.54 9.07
CA LEU A 49 -4.52 3.90 8.10
C LEU A 49 -3.92 4.49 6.81
N ARG A 50 -2.89 5.32 6.92
CA ARG A 50 -2.16 5.84 5.75
C ARG A 50 -1.49 4.72 4.96
N ALA A 51 -0.73 3.86 5.63
CA ALA A 51 -0.04 2.75 4.99
C ALA A 51 -1.03 1.75 4.35
N TRP A 52 -2.13 1.45 5.04
CA TRP A 52 -3.21 0.60 4.56
C TRP A 52 -3.87 1.17 3.32
N LYS A 53 -4.18 2.47 3.30
CA LYS A 53 -4.69 3.15 2.09
C LYS A 53 -3.74 3.03 0.91
N ILE A 54 -2.43 3.28 1.12
CA ILE A 54 -1.43 3.07 0.06
C ILE A 54 -1.49 1.63 -0.44
N HIS A 55 -1.51 0.65 0.47
CA HIS A 55 -1.55 -0.76 0.11
C HIS A 55 -2.80 -1.13 -0.69
N GLN A 56 -3.98 -0.62 -0.31
CA GLN A 56 -5.22 -0.83 -1.06
C GLN A 56 -5.13 -0.24 -2.48
N ILE A 57 -4.59 0.97 -2.61
CA ILE A 57 -4.36 1.61 -3.92
C ILE A 57 -3.35 0.79 -4.73
N MET A 58 -2.27 0.31 -4.11
CA MET A 58 -1.28 -0.54 -4.79
C MET A 58 -1.83 -1.92 -5.14
N LYS A 59 -2.81 -2.44 -4.40
CA LYS A 59 -3.45 -3.70 -4.75
C LYS A 59 -4.31 -3.57 -6.01
N GLU A 60 -4.95 -2.42 -6.22
CA GLU A 60 -5.80 -2.15 -7.39
C GLU A 60 -5.01 -1.56 -8.58
N TYR A 61 -4.04 -0.69 -8.32
CA TYR A 61 -3.29 0.06 -9.34
C TYR A 61 -1.79 -0.23 -9.36
N GLY A 62 -1.28 -1.15 -8.53
CA GLY A 62 0.15 -1.41 -8.39
C GLY A 62 0.80 -1.93 -9.67
N GLU A 63 0.03 -2.48 -10.62
CA GLU A 63 0.55 -2.79 -11.96
C GLU A 63 1.06 -1.53 -12.69
N TYR A 64 0.46 -0.37 -12.40
CA TYR A 64 0.77 0.92 -13.01
C TYR A 64 1.77 1.76 -12.21
N PHE A 65 2.06 1.40 -10.96
CA PHE A 65 3.05 2.09 -10.14
C PHE A 65 4.32 1.23 -10.03
N ASP A 66 5.47 1.87 -9.99
CA ASP A 66 6.77 1.24 -9.78
C ASP A 66 7.46 1.88 -8.58
N ASP A 67 8.15 1.08 -7.78
CA ASP A 67 8.92 1.57 -6.64
C ASP A 67 10.28 2.07 -7.15
N ILE A 68 10.39 3.39 -7.35
CA ILE A 68 11.60 3.98 -7.94
C ILE A 68 12.56 4.55 -6.89
N GLY A 69 12.14 4.60 -5.62
CA GLY A 69 12.94 5.19 -4.55
C GLY A 69 12.30 5.06 -3.17
N PRO A 70 13.02 5.43 -2.11
CA PRO A 70 12.58 5.22 -0.73
C PRO A 70 11.28 5.97 -0.39
N HIS A 71 11.03 7.12 -1.01
CA HIS A 71 9.86 7.98 -0.74
C HIS A 71 9.01 8.25 -1.99
N GLU A 72 9.28 7.58 -3.10
CA GLU A 72 8.71 7.92 -4.41
C GLU A 72 8.23 6.70 -5.18
N PHE A 73 7.03 6.80 -5.75
CA PHE A 73 6.47 5.86 -6.72
C PHE A 73 6.48 6.48 -8.13
N GLY A 74 6.92 5.72 -9.12
CA GLY A 74 6.82 6.08 -10.53
C GLY A 74 5.52 5.56 -11.12
N CYS A 75 4.65 6.42 -11.62
CA CYS A 75 3.47 5.99 -12.39
C CYS A 75 3.86 5.70 -13.84
N LYS A 76 3.72 4.46 -14.28
CA LYS A 76 4.00 4.00 -15.65
C LYS A 76 3.12 4.67 -16.69
N ILE A 77 1.85 4.90 -16.35
CA ILE A 77 0.86 5.51 -17.26
C ILE A 77 1.25 6.94 -17.58
N THR A 78 1.38 7.78 -16.55
CA THR A 78 1.60 9.21 -16.73
C THR A 78 3.08 9.60 -16.74
N ARG A 79 3.98 8.63 -16.49
CA ARG A 79 5.43 8.80 -16.31
C ARG A 79 5.78 9.89 -15.29
N LYS A 80 4.93 10.07 -14.28
CA LYS A 80 5.17 11.01 -13.19
C LYS A 80 5.69 10.28 -11.97
N VAL A 81 6.49 10.99 -11.19
CA VAL A 81 6.84 10.60 -9.84
C VAL A 81 5.77 11.13 -8.88
N ILE A 82 5.34 10.28 -7.96
CA ILE A 82 4.35 10.56 -6.91
C ILE A 82 5.01 10.22 -5.59
N ALA A 83 4.76 11.02 -4.55
CA ALA A 83 5.23 10.68 -3.21
C ALA A 83 4.57 9.37 -2.72
N LYS A 84 5.27 8.63 -1.85
CA LYS A 84 4.71 7.48 -1.10
C LYS A 84 3.76 7.95 0.00
N ASP A 85 2.75 8.70 -0.39
CA ASP A 85 1.72 9.26 0.47
C ASP A 85 0.33 8.90 -0.10
N PRO A 86 -0.61 8.43 0.74
CA PRO A 86 -1.92 8.00 0.28
C PRO A 86 -2.73 9.15 -0.33
N ASP A 87 -2.61 10.36 0.18
CA ASP A 87 -3.37 11.51 -0.30
C ASP A 87 -2.86 11.94 -1.68
N ASP A 88 -1.54 11.93 -1.90
CA ASP A 88 -0.95 12.18 -3.21
C ASP A 88 -1.28 11.10 -4.24
N LEU A 89 -1.22 9.83 -3.85
CA LEU A 89 -1.64 8.72 -4.71
C LEU A 89 -3.12 8.81 -5.08
N LEU A 90 -4.00 9.05 -4.09
CA LEU A 90 -5.44 9.22 -4.31
C LEU A 90 -5.72 10.38 -5.26
N ARG A 91 -5.06 11.52 -5.04
CA ARG A 91 -5.20 12.70 -5.91
C ARG A 91 -4.69 12.42 -7.32
N HIS A 92 -3.63 11.62 -7.45
CA HIS A 92 -3.09 11.21 -8.74
C HIS A 92 -4.07 10.31 -9.51
N ILE A 93 -4.54 9.21 -8.90
CA ILE A 93 -5.46 8.26 -9.55
C ILE A 93 -6.83 8.89 -9.85
N ASN A 94 -7.30 9.80 -8.99
CA ASN A 94 -8.53 10.56 -9.23
C ASN A 94 -8.33 11.71 -10.21
N GLY A 95 -7.08 12.03 -10.55
CA GLY A 95 -6.74 13.06 -11.50
C GLY A 95 -7.28 12.74 -12.90
N LYS A 96 -7.84 13.75 -13.56
CA LYS A 96 -8.37 13.63 -14.93
C LYS A 96 -7.33 13.08 -15.91
N LYS A 97 -6.04 13.39 -15.70
CA LYS A 97 -4.95 12.92 -16.56
C LYS A 97 -4.74 11.41 -16.41
N PHE A 98 -4.66 10.89 -15.18
CA PHE A 98 -4.49 9.46 -14.95
C PHE A 98 -5.64 8.65 -15.55
N LYS A 99 -6.89 9.03 -15.26
CA LYS A 99 -8.08 8.36 -15.83
C LYS A 99 -8.07 8.39 -17.36
N LYS A 100 -7.76 9.54 -17.96
CA LYS A 100 -7.72 9.69 -19.42
C LYS A 100 -6.60 8.86 -20.07
N ASP A 101 -5.41 8.81 -19.47
CA ASP A 101 -4.30 8.00 -20.00
C ASP A 101 -4.54 6.49 -19.76
N LEU A 102 -5.19 6.12 -18.65
CA LEU A 102 -5.64 4.75 -18.35
C LEU A 102 -6.70 4.28 -19.35
N GLU A 103 -7.75 5.07 -19.59
CA GLU A 103 -8.82 4.77 -20.56
C GLU A 103 -8.31 4.66 -21.99
N LYS A 104 -7.27 5.44 -22.33
CA LYS A 104 -6.65 5.39 -23.66
C LYS A 104 -5.76 4.17 -23.87
N GLY A 105 -5.54 3.34 -22.86
CA GLY A 105 -4.66 2.18 -22.98
C GLY A 105 -3.24 2.57 -23.39
N LEU A 106 -2.75 3.75 -22.97
CA LEU A 106 -1.37 4.22 -23.20
C LEU A 106 -0.36 3.42 -22.35
N PHE A 107 -0.58 2.11 -22.24
CA PHE A 107 0.42 1.14 -21.83
C PHE A 107 1.33 0.89 -23.04
N VAL A 108 2.14 1.89 -23.40
CA VAL A 108 3.28 1.63 -24.27
C VAL A 108 4.24 0.79 -23.43
N SER A 109 4.16 -0.52 -23.62
CA SER A 109 5.25 -1.44 -23.31
C SER A 109 6.45 -0.94 -24.12
N MET A 110 7.30 -0.12 -23.50
CA MET A 110 8.65 0.06 -23.99
C MET A 110 9.36 -1.27 -23.74
N THR A 111 9.16 -2.19 -24.68
CA THR A 111 10.18 -3.17 -25.01
C THR A 111 11.41 -2.33 -25.36
N LEU A 112 12.33 -2.25 -24.40
CA LEU A 112 13.63 -1.65 -24.60
C LEU A 112 14.26 -2.36 -25.79
N ASN A 113 14.33 -1.65 -26.92
CA ASN A 113 14.87 -2.20 -28.14
C ASN A 113 16.36 -2.45 -27.94
N LYS A 114 16.77 -3.57 -28.52
CA LYS A 114 18.07 -4.24 -28.49
C LYS A 114 19.26 -3.36 -28.88
#